data_AF-A0A5N5IY24-F1
#
_entry.id   AF-A0A5N5IY24-F1
#
_cell.length_a   1.000
_cell.length_b   1.000
_cell.length_c   1.000
_cell.angle_alpha   90.00
_cell.angle_beta   90.00
_cell.angle_gamma   90.00
#
_symmetry.space_group_name_H-M   'P 1'
#
loop_
_entity.id
_entity.type
_entity.pdbx_description
1 polymer ?
#
loop_
_entity_poly.entity_id
_entity_poly.type
_entity_poly.pdbx_seq_one_letter_code
_entity_poly.pdbx_strand_id
1 'polypeptide(L)'
;MGTEAIQGIAIDLMKVNDMSVDENVFCNLQNLRLLQLNHVKLGGGYDTAIRQVPSTIVKLKNLEDLSLCGCKGSTSTTLASHLRSWFLPPSPTNLLPLSFHGLDRLTTLSLRDCNLSDDALPRDLGSLRSLTNLELGRNSFRSLPASLSNLLRLTSLKLDDNERIETIPDLPRNLDVLQASNCTSLERLPDISLASRMRLLYIANCPKLIEAPGLDKSKSISHIDMQGCYNISNTLKNIIHKGCFPGLVLPGNEIPALFNYKNEGATISFKLPEFDGRILSGINVCIVCSSHLEKKETKRIRINLTNHTKGFTNTFQTVAINLVKSCEDHLWQGHLSNKVFKLGSEDEVELIVFCGNTMIVKKTGVYLVFEQDEAS
;
A
#
# COMPACT_ATOMS: atom_id res chain seq x y z
N MET A 1 9.55 -10.18 -36.27
CA MET A 1 10.78 -10.89 -35.84
C MET A 1 11.51 -10.04 -34.82
N GLY A 2 11.94 -10.63 -33.70
CA GLY A 2 12.76 -9.92 -32.69
C GLY A 2 14.20 -9.77 -33.17
N THR A 3 14.85 -8.65 -32.80
CA THR A 3 16.27 -8.39 -33.10
C THR A 3 17.00 -8.01 -31.81
N GLU A 4 18.31 -8.23 -31.76
CA GLU A 4 19.15 -7.89 -30.61
C GLU A 4 19.24 -6.38 -30.35
N ALA A 5 18.85 -5.52 -31.30
CA ALA A 5 18.84 -4.07 -31.11
C ALA A 5 17.71 -3.58 -30.18
N ILE A 6 16.66 -4.38 -29.99
CA ILE A 6 15.48 -3.97 -29.24
C ILE A 6 15.74 -4.06 -27.73
N GLN A 7 15.64 -2.92 -27.05
CA GLN A 7 15.82 -2.82 -25.60
C GLN A 7 14.51 -2.66 -24.82
N GLY A 8 13.42 -2.28 -25.49
CA GLY A 8 12.12 -2.10 -24.84
C GLY A 8 10.97 -2.42 -25.77
N ILE A 9 9.96 -3.11 -25.25
CA ILE A 9 8.68 -3.39 -25.90
C ILE A 9 7.57 -3.01 -24.92
N ALA A 10 6.72 -2.06 -25.31
CA ALA A 10 5.53 -1.70 -24.54
C ALA A 10 4.31 -1.78 -25.46
N ILE A 11 3.37 -2.64 -25.09
CA ILE A 11 2.13 -2.89 -25.81
C ILE A 11 1.00 -2.73 -24.79
N ASP A 12 0.08 -1.82 -25.07
CA ASP A 12 -1.12 -1.60 -24.28
C ASP A 12 -2.34 -1.71 -25.21
N LEU A 13 -3.13 -2.76 -25.02
CA LEU A 13 -4.33 -3.03 -25.81
C LEU A 13 -5.58 -2.73 -24.96
N MET A 14 -5.87 -1.45 -24.78
CA MET A 14 -7.11 -0.95 -24.17
C MET A 14 -8.39 -1.43 -24.90
N LYS A 15 -8.27 -1.92 -26.14
CA LYS A 15 -9.33 -2.59 -26.91
C LYS A 15 -8.87 -4.00 -27.26
N VAL A 16 -9.73 -4.96 -26.93
CA VAL A 16 -9.52 -6.41 -27.05
C VAL A 16 -9.19 -6.79 -28.50
N ASN A 17 -7.90 -6.78 -28.83
CA ASN A 17 -7.40 -7.43 -30.03
C ASN A 17 -6.60 -8.65 -29.58
N ASP A 18 -6.94 -9.80 -30.14
CA ASP A 18 -6.18 -11.02 -29.93
C ASP A 18 -4.76 -10.82 -30.51
N MET A 19 -3.74 -10.88 -29.66
CA MET A 19 -2.35 -10.77 -30.08
C MET A 19 -1.71 -12.16 -30.01
N SER A 20 -1.31 -12.69 -31.17
CA SER A 20 -0.44 -13.86 -31.25
C SER A 20 1.02 -13.39 -31.10
N VAL A 21 1.60 -13.62 -29.93
CA VAL A 21 3.06 -13.69 -29.81
C VAL A 21 3.46 -15.11 -30.25
N ASP A 22 4.67 -15.33 -30.75
CA ASP A 22 5.20 -16.68 -31.04
C ASP A 22 6.16 -17.08 -29.89
N GLU A 23 6.15 -18.36 -29.47
CA GLU A 23 6.96 -18.87 -28.36
C GLU A 23 8.46 -18.57 -28.52
N ASN A 24 8.92 -18.45 -29.76
CA ASN A 24 10.32 -18.16 -30.08
C ASN A 24 10.66 -16.67 -30.20
N VAL A 25 9.67 -15.76 -30.11
CA VAL A 25 9.89 -14.32 -30.29
C VAL A 25 10.91 -13.77 -29.29
N PHE A 26 10.88 -14.25 -28.05
CA PHE A 26 11.78 -13.79 -26.99
C PHE A 26 13.20 -14.38 -27.09
N CYS A 27 13.42 -15.44 -27.86
CA CYS A 27 14.75 -16.05 -28.00
C CYS A 27 15.77 -15.10 -28.63
N ASN A 28 15.34 -14.16 -29.47
CA ASN A 28 16.24 -13.24 -30.20
C ASN A 28 16.34 -11.84 -29.56
N LEU A 29 15.63 -11.60 -28.46
CA LEU A 29 15.53 -10.28 -27.80
C LEU A 29 16.52 -10.15 -26.63
N GLN A 30 17.79 -10.51 -26.84
CA GLN A 30 18.77 -10.68 -25.75
C GLN A 30 19.13 -9.38 -25.01
N ASN A 31 18.95 -8.21 -25.63
CA ASN A 31 19.17 -6.90 -24.99
C ASN A 31 17.90 -6.26 -24.44
N LEU A 32 16.77 -6.98 -24.43
CA LEU A 32 15.52 -6.47 -23.92
C LEU A 32 15.60 -6.25 -22.40
N ARG A 33 15.34 -5.01 -21.99
CA ARG A 33 15.32 -4.55 -20.60
C ARG A 33 13.91 -4.28 -20.12
N LEU A 34 13.01 -3.87 -21.02
CA LEU A 34 11.61 -3.56 -20.70
C LEU A 34 10.66 -4.39 -21.57
N LEU A 35 9.74 -5.10 -20.93
CA LEU A 35 8.65 -5.81 -21.57
C LEU A 35 7.33 -5.52 -20.84
N GLN A 36 6.47 -4.73 -21.47
CA GLN A 36 5.13 -4.44 -20.99
C GLN A 36 4.12 -4.97 -21.99
N LEU A 37 3.31 -5.93 -21.57
CA LEU A 37 2.20 -6.50 -22.31
C LEU A 37 0.95 -6.28 -21.47
N ASN A 38 0.32 -5.13 -21.61
CA ASN A 38 -0.81 -4.74 -20.78
C ASN A 38 -2.13 -4.96 -21.52
N HIS A 39 -3.11 -5.48 -20.77
CA HIS A 39 -4.47 -5.77 -21.23
C HIS A 39 -4.53 -6.73 -22.44
N VAL A 40 -3.52 -7.58 -22.59
CA VAL A 40 -3.45 -8.59 -23.65
C VAL A 40 -4.22 -9.84 -23.25
N LYS A 41 -5.10 -10.32 -24.13
CA LYS A 41 -5.76 -11.62 -23.95
C LYS A 41 -4.82 -12.73 -24.41
N LEU A 42 -4.34 -13.54 -23.46
CA LEU A 42 -3.55 -14.73 -23.74
C LEU A 42 -4.49 -15.93 -23.69
N GLY A 43 -5.11 -16.27 -24.83
CA GLY A 43 -6.16 -17.28 -24.90
C GLY A 43 -6.56 -17.70 -26.31
N GLY A 44 -6.86 -19.00 -26.45
CA GLY A 44 -7.00 -19.71 -27.72
C GLY A 44 -8.36 -19.51 -28.41
N GLY A 45 -8.36 -18.76 -29.50
CA GLY A 45 -9.10 -19.17 -30.68
C GLY A 45 -8.28 -20.24 -31.44
N TYR A 46 -8.88 -20.95 -32.38
CA TYR A 46 -8.18 -21.93 -33.23
C TYR A 46 -7.02 -21.29 -34.05
N ASP A 47 -6.91 -19.96 -34.03
CA ASP A 47 -5.93 -19.16 -34.78
C ASP A 47 -4.90 -18.40 -33.92
N THR A 48 -4.85 -18.58 -32.58
CA THR A 48 -3.86 -17.90 -31.72
C THR A 48 -2.93 -18.88 -31.00
N ALA A 49 -1.62 -18.76 -31.30
CA ALA A 49 -0.59 -19.71 -30.90
C ALA A 49 -0.21 -19.68 -29.40
N ILE A 50 -0.60 -18.64 -28.63
CA ILE A 50 -0.14 -18.49 -27.24
C ILE A 50 -1.29 -18.46 -26.22
N ARG A 51 -1.19 -19.38 -25.25
CA ARG A 51 -2.14 -19.59 -24.15
C ARG A 51 -1.62 -19.10 -22.78
N GLN A 52 -0.33 -18.80 -22.68
CA GLN A 52 0.42 -18.47 -21.46
C GLN A 52 1.66 -17.64 -21.81
N VAL A 53 2.25 -16.91 -20.87
CA VAL A 53 3.57 -16.30 -21.12
C VAL A 53 4.57 -17.42 -21.45
N PRO A 54 5.27 -17.36 -22.61
CA PRO A 54 6.21 -18.40 -22.99
C PRO A 54 7.27 -18.63 -21.91
N SER A 55 7.60 -19.90 -21.66
CA SER A 55 8.70 -20.27 -20.76
C SER A 55 10.04 -19.68 -21.19
N THR A 56 10.20 -19.34 -22.48
CA THR A 56 11.37 -18.67 -23.05
C THR A 56 11.59 -17.27 -22.51
N ILE A 57 10.62 -16.64 -21.83
CA ILE A 57 10.79 -15.33 -21.19
C ILE A 57 11.96 -15.32 -20.19
N VAL A 58 12.22 -16.46 -19.54
CA VAL A 58 13.32 -16.60 -18.57
C VAL A 58 14.71 -16.53 -19.22
N LYS A 59 14.79 -16.63 -20.56
CA LYS A 59 16.05 -16.46 -21.31
C LYS A 59 16.43 -14.99 -21.47
N LEU A 60 15.53 -14.04 -21.17
CA LEU A 60 15.79 -12.60 -21.22
C LEU A 60 16.61 -12.14 -20.01
N LYS A 61 17.89 -12.48 -19.98
CA LYS A 61 18.79 -12.23 -18.83
C LYS A 61 18.99 -10.75 -18.50
N ASN A 62 18.70 -9.86 -19.46
CA ASN A 62 18.80 -8.41 -19.29
C ASN A 62 17.47 -7.74 -18.91
N LEU A 63 16.39 -8.50 -18.74
CA LEU A 63 15.09 -7.95 -18.41
C LEU A 63 15.10 -7.33 -17.01
N GLU A 64 14.75 -6.05 -16.94
CA GLU A 64 14.69 -5.24 -15.72
C GLU A 64 13.22 -5.00 -15.33
N ASP A 65 12.35 -4.74 -16.31
CA ASP A 65 10.93 -4.44 -16.07
C ASP A 65 10.02 -5.39 -16.86
N LEU A 66 9.19 -6.15 -16.15
CA LEU A 66 8.15 -7.01 -16.71
C LEU A 66 6.77 -6.58 -16.20
N SER A 67 5.89 -6.18 -17.11
CA SER A 67 4.49 -5.89 -16.79
C SER A 67 3.57 -6.73 -17.66
N LEU A 68 2.64 -7.42 -17.01
CA LEU A 68 1.56 -8.18 -17.65
C LEU A 68 0.20 -7.66 -17.18
N CYS A 69 0.11 -6.40 -16.76
CA CYS A 69 -1.08 -5.85 -16.10
C CYS A 69 -2.33 -6.06 -16.95
N GLY A 70 -3.39 -6.62 -16.38
CA GLY A 70 -4.64 -6.88 -17.10
C GLY A 70 -4.60 -8.10 -18.03
N CYS A 71 -3.50 -8.86 -18.09
CA CYS A 71 -3.44 -10.08 -18.87
C CYS A 71 -4.19 -11.21 -18.17
N LYS A 72 -5.24 -11.72 -18.81
CA LYS A 72 -6.09 -12.78 -18.23
C LYS A 72 -5.81 -14.08 -18.97
N GLY A 73 -5.43 -15.12 -18.22
CA GLY A 73 -5.32 -16.48 -18.74
C GLY A 73 -6.69 -17.00 -19.19
N SER A 74 -6.72 -17.82 -20.24
CA SER A 74 -7.97 -18.42 -20.72
C SER A 74 -8.53 -19.41 -19.69
N THR A 75 -9.73 -19.16 -19.18
CA THR A 75 -10.56 -20.19 -18.55
C THR A 75 -11.23 -21.00 -19.66
N SER A 76 -10.82 -22.26 -19.86
CA SER A 76 -11.50 -23.11 -20.86
C SER A 76 -12.88 -23.49 -20.33
N THR A 77 -13.95 -22.88 -20.86
CA THR A 77 -15.35 -23.20 -20.56
C THR A 77 -15.98 -24.19 -21.54
N THR A 78 -15.17 -24.93 -22.31
CA THR A 78 -15.70 -25.89 -23.31
C THR A 78 -16.27 -27.16 -22.66
N LEU A 79 -17.24 -27.83 -23.31
CA LEU A 79 -17.76 -29.14 -22.87
C LEU A 79 -16.64 -30.18 -22.67
N ALA A 80 -15.54 -30.05 -23.42
CA ALA A 80 -14.34 -30.87 -23.27
C ALA A 80 -13.57 -30.62 -21.96
N SER A 81 -13.65 -29.42 -21.36
CA SER A 81 -13.05 -29.16 -20.03
C SER A 81 -13.89 -29.75 -18.90
N HIS A 82 -15.22 -29.79 -19.05
CA HIS A 82 -16.13 -30.49 -18.12
C HIS A 82 -15.95 -32.02 -18.16
N LEU A 83 -15.73 -32.60 -19.34
CA LEU A 83 -15.41 -34.03 -19.46
C LEU A 83 -13.99 -34.35 -18.95
N ARG A 84 -13.01 -33.45 -19.10
CA ARG A 84 -11.67 -33.61 -18.51
C ARG A 84 -11.67 -33.50 -16.99
N SER A 85 -12.50 -32.65 -16.39
CA SER A 85 -12.61 -32.53 -14.92
C SER A 85 -13.16 -33.79 -14.25
N TRP A 86 -13.81 -34.70 -15.00
CA TRP A 86 -14.22 -36.00 -14.48
C TRP A 86 -13.10 -37.04 -14.42
N PHE A 87 -12.00 -36.86 -15.16
CA PHE A 87 -10.91 -37.85 -15.24
C PHE A 87 -9.55 -37.34 -14.75
N LEU A 88 -9.33 -36.02 -14.69
CA LEU A 88 -8.09 -35.39 -14.23
C LEU A 88 -8.41 -34.11 -13.44
N PRO A 89 -7.63 -33.78 -12.38
CA PRO A 89 -7.79 -32.49 -11.70
C PRO A 89 -7.62 -31.33 -12.71
N PRO A 90 -8.38 -30.23 -12.57
CA PRO A 90 -8.26 -29.08 -13.45
C PRO A 90 -6.81 -28.57 -13.42
N SER A 91 -6.13 -28.61 -14.56
CA SER A 91 -4.81 -28.00 -14.70
C SER A 91 -5.02 -26.48 -14.72
N PRO A 92 -4.50 -25.72 -13.75
CA PRO A 92 -4.59 -24.27 -13.82
C PRO A 92 -3.87 -23.83 -15.10
N THR A 93 -4.56 -23.07 -15.96
CA THR A 93 -3.94 -22.42 -17.11
C THR A 93 -3.06 -21.29 -16.56
N ASN A 94 -1.86 -21.65 -16.12
CA ASN A 94 -0.91 -20.73 -15.51
C ASN A 94 -0.50 -19.68 -16.54
N LEU A 95 -0.90 -18.43 -16.29
CA LEU A 95 -0.46 -17.27 -17.05
C LEU A 95 1.07 -17.17 -17.07
N LEU A 96 1.69 -17.54 -15.96
CA LEU A 96 3.12 -17.39 -15.69
C LEU A 96 3.90 -18.68 -15.99
N PRO A 97 5.19 -18.58 -16.35
CA PRO A 97 6.06 -19.75 -16.41
C PRO A 97 6.15 -20.43 -15.03
N LEU A 98 6.45 -21.72 -15.01
CA LEU A 98 6.60 -22.50 -13.77
C LEU A 98 7.76 -22.04 -12.87
N SER A 99 8.65 -21.20 -13.39
CA SER A 99 9.84 -20.68 -12.70
C SER A 99 10.24 -19.33 -13.29
N PHE A 100 10.78 -18.45 -12.45
CA PHE A 100 11.43 -17.20 -12.87
C PHE A 100 12.96 -17.27 -12.83
N HIS A 101 13.52 -18.46 -12.62
CA HIS A 101 14.96 -18.66 -12.53
C HIS A 101 15.68 -18.16 -13.78
N GLY A 102 16.69 -17.30 -13.60
CA GLY A 102 17.46 -16.68 -14.69
C GLY A 102 17.10 -15.22 -15.00
N LEU A 103 16.00 -14.70 -14.43
CA LEU A 103 15.65 -13.28 -14.48
C LEU A 103 16.37 -12.49 -13.37
N ASP A 104 17.68 -12.64 -13.26
CA ASP A 104 18.49 -12.11 -12.15
C ASP A 104 18.56 -10.57 -12.11
N ARG A 105 18.23 -9.90 -13.23
CA ARG A 105 18.22 -8.44 -13.37
C ARG A 105 16.84 -7.81 -13.18
N LEU A 106 15.79 -8.62 -13.01
CA LEU A 106 14.43 -8.11 -12.91
C LEU A 106 14.26 -7.26 -11.64
N THR A 107 13.99 -5.98 -11.81
CA THR A 107 13.78 -4.98 -10.76
C THR A 107 12.30 -4.71 -10.52
N THR A 108 11.46 -4.82 -11.55
CA THR A 108 10.01 -4.60 -11.46
C THR A 108 9.23 -5.75 -12.06
N LEU A 109 8.26 -6.27 -11.31
CA LEU A 109 7.29 -7.25 -11.77
C LEU A 109 5.87 -6.76 -11.45
N SER A 110 5.06 -6.53 -12.48
CA SER A 110 3.66 -6.14 -12.33
C SER A 110 2.73 -7.18 -12.96
N LEU A 111 1.89 -7.77 -12.12
CA LEU A 111 0.90 -8.81 -12.45
C LEU A 111 -0.49 -8.40 -11.95
N ARG A 112 -0.77 -7.09 -11.98
CA ARG A 112 -2.02 -6.52 -11.50
C ARG A 112 -3.18 -6.91 -12.43
N ASP A 113 -4.37 -7.21 -11.89
CA ASP A 113 -5.58 -7.54 -12.68
C ASP A 113 -5.39 -8.72 -13.64
N CYS A 114 -4.64 -9.74 -13.21
CA CYS A 114 -4.31 -10.92 -14.02
C CYS A 114 -5.19 -12.15 -13.72
N ASN A 115 -6.16 -12.01 -12.81
CA ASN A 115 -7.02 -13.10 -12.32
C ASN A 115 -6.21 -14.29 -11.74
N LEU A 116 -5.09 -14.01 -11.07
CA LEU A 116 -4.22 -15.00 -10.46
C LEU A 116 -4.79 -15.49 -9.12
N SER A 117 -4.49 -16.75 -8.77
CA SER A 117 -4.81 -17.39 -7.50
C SER A 117 -3.56 -18.08 -6.92
N ASP A 118 -3.69 -18.73 -5.77
CA ASP A 118 -2.59 -19.24 -4.93
C ASP A 118 -1.51 -20.04 -5.68
N ASP A 119 -1.88 -20.92 -6.61
CA ASP A 119 -0.95 -21.76 -7.38
C ASP A 119 -0.36 -21.09 -8.63
N ALA A 120 -0.77 -19.85 -8.93
CA ALA A 120 -0.36 -19.18 -10.16
C ALA A 120 1.03 -18.54 -10.04
N LEU A 121 1.45 -18.14 -8.83
CA LEU A 121 2.80 -17.62 -8.60
C LEU A 121 3.81 -18.78 -8.46
N PRO A 122 4.95 -18.72 -9.17
CA PRO A 122 6.00 -19.73 -9.04
C PRO A 122 6.51 -19.83 -7.60
N ARG A 123 6.73 -21.05 -7.12
CA ARG A 123 7.25 -21.30 -5.75
C ARG A 123 8.62 -20.65 -5.52
N ASP A 124 9.38 -20.48 -6.59
CA ASP A 124 10.70 -19.86 -6.61
C ASP A 124 10.66 -18.33 -6.87
N LEU A 125 9.52 -17.66 -6.65
CA LEU A 125 9.43 -16.19 -6.74
C LEU A 125 10.56 -15.49 -5.96
N GLY A 126 10.91 -16.01 -4.77
CA GLY A 126 12.03 -15.55 -3.95
C GLY A 126 13.43 -15.66 -4.58
N SER A 127 13.57 -16.27 -5.77
CA SER A 127 14.84 -16.34 -6.53
C SER A 127 15.18 -15.03 -7.24
N LEU A 128 14.22 -14.10 -7.39
CA LEU A 128 14.40 -12.82 -8.06
C LEU A 128 15.21 -11.83 -7.18
N ARG A 129 16.53 -12.02 -7.13
CA ARG A 129 17.44 -11.29 -6.22
C ARG A 129 17.49 -9.78 -6.43
N SER A 130 17.16 -9.30 -7.64
CA SER A 130 17.18 -7.87 -7.97
C SER A 130 15.83 -7.18 -7.83
N LEU A 131 14.76 -7.92 -7.50
CA LEU A 131 13.41 -7.38 -7.49
C LEU A 131 13.24 -6.33 -6.40
N THR A 132 12.80 -5.13 -6.78
CA THR A 132 12.58 -3.97 -5.92
C THR A 132 11.10 -3.59 -5.80
N ASN A 133 10.31 -3.81 -6.86
CA ASN A 133 8.89 -3.49 -6.91
C ASN A 133 8.08 -4.69 -7.42
N LEU A 134 7.11 -5.14 -6.62
CA LEU A 134 6.21 -6.24 -6.94
C LEU A 134 4.76 -5.80 -6.81
N GLU A 135 3.99 -5.88 -7.91
CA GLU A 135 2.58 -5.51 -7.95
C GLU A 135 1.71 -6.72 -8.27
N LEU A 136 0.86 -7.10 -7.32
CA LEU A 136 -0.05 -8.25 -7.37
C LEU A 136 -1.51 -7.85 -7.10
N GLY A 137 -1.83 -6.55 -7.11
CA GLY A 137 -3.18 -6.07 -6.82
C GLY A 137 -4.25 -6.56 -7.81
N ARG A 138 -5.53 -6.52 -7.41
CA ARG A 138 -6.68 -6.95 -8.22
C ARG A 138 -6.58 -8.40 -8.70
N ASN A 139 -6.18 -9.31 -7.82
CA ASN A 139 -6.15 -10.74 -8.09
C ASN A 139 -7.04 -11.48 -7.07
N SER A 140 -7.07 -12.82 -7.16
CA SER A 140 -7.89 -13.70 -6.32
C SER A 140 -7.05 -14.56 -5.38
N PHE A 141 -5.90 -14.05 -4.93
CA PHE A 141 -5.04 -14.75 -3.97
C PHE A 141 -5.74 -14.90 -2.62
N ARG A 142 -5.70 -16.10 -2.03
CA ARG A 142 -5.98 -16.33 -0.60
C ARG A 142 -4.69 -16.27 0.22
N SER A 143 -3.59 -16.72 -0.37
CA SER A 143 -2.25 -16.71 0.20
C SER A 143 -1.18 -16.36 -0.84
N LEU A 144 -0.02 -15.91 -0.37
CA LEU A 144 1.18 -15.68 -1.17
C LEU A 144 2.28 -16.69 -0.79
N PRO A 145 3.21 -17.02 -1.70
CA PRO A 145 4.27 -17.98 -1.39
C PRO A 145 5.17 -17.49 -0.26
N ALA A 146 5.54 -18.40 0.66
CA ALA A 146 6.44 -18.09 1.78
C ALA A 146 7.83 -17.59 1.34
N SER A 147 8.24 -17.87 0.10
CA SER A 147 9.48 -17.38 -0.48
C SER A 147 9.50 -15.86 -0.73
N LEU A 148 8.38 -15.15 -0.51
CA LEU A 148 8.32 -13.69 -0.56
C LEU A 148 9.34 -13.01 0.37
N SER A 149 9.57 -13.60 1.56
CA SER A 149 10.55 -13.12 2.54
C SER A 149 12.00 -13.15 2.03
N ASN A 150 12.29 -13.99 1.02
CA ASN A 150 13.62 -14.12 0.42
C ASN A 150 13.94 -13.02 -0.60
N LEU A 151 12.99 -12.15 -0.93
CA LEU A 151 13.22 -11.02 -1.85
C LEU A 151 13.97 -9.89 -1.13
N LEU A 152 15.26 -10.10 -0.90
CA LEU A 152 16.09 -9.22 -0.05
C LEU A 152 16.22 -7.77 -0.54
N ARG A 153 15.94 -7.49 -1.82
CA ARG A 153 15.98 -6.13 -2.39
C ARG A 153 14.59 -5.51 -2.57
N LEU A 154 13.52 -6.23 -2.22
CA LEU A 154 12.16 -5.74 -2.39
C LEU A 154 11.91 -4.57 -1.45
N THR A 155 11.58 -3.41 -2.02
CA THR A 155 11.25 -2.19 -1.30
C THR A 155 9.76 -1.88 -1.38
N SER A 156 9.05 -2.32 -2.41
CA SER A 156 7.63 -2.02 -2.60
C SER A 156 6.83 -3.27 -2.97
N LEU A 157 5.79 -3.54 -2.17
CA LEU A 157 4.84 -4.62 -2.39
C LEU A 157 3.41 -4.06 -2.44
N LYS A 158 2.72 -4.29 -3.55
CA LYS A 158 1.33 -3.84 -3.75
C LYS A 158 0.38 -5.01 -3.96
N LEU A 159 -0.58 -5.15 -3.06
CA LEU A 159 -1.59 -6.20 -2.95
C LEU A 159 -3.01 -5.63 -2.97
N ASP A 160 -3.19 -4.33 -3.22
CA ASP A 160 -4.52 -3.68 -3.20
C ASP A 160 -5.57 -4.45 -4.01
N ASP A 161 -6.82 -4.45 -3.54
CA ASP A 161 -7.96 -5.09 -4.18
C ASP A 161 -7.80 -6.63 -4.33
N ASN A 162 -7.06 -7.30 -3.43
CA ASN A 162 -7.10 -8.77 -3.28
C ASN A 162 -8.14 -9.17 -2.23
N GLU A 163 -9.41 -9.21 -2.62
CA GLU A 163 -10.54 -9.39 -1.68
C GLU A 163 -10.52 -10.73 -0.91
N ARG A 164 -9.82 -11.74 -1.45
CA ARG A 164 -9.76 -13.10 -0.87
C ARG A 164 -8.56 -13.36 0.01
N ILE A 165 -7.59 -12.44 0.10
CA ILE A 165 -6.36 -12.70 0.84
C ILE A 165 -6.67 -12.71 2.34
N GLU A 166 -6.35 -13.82 3.01
CA GLU A 166 -6.65 -14.01 4.44
C GLU A 166 -5.45 -13.66 5.31
N THR A 167 -4.24 -13.97 4.81
CA THR A 167 -2.97 -13.70 5.48
C THR A 167 -1.89 -13.27 4.47
N ILE A 168 -0.95 -12.45 4.93
CA ILE A 168 0.25 -12.09 4.17
C ILE A 168 1.44 -12.80 4.84
N PRO A 169 2.31 -13.52 4.09
CA PRO A 169 3.47 -14.19 4.67
C PRO A 169 4.51 -13.18 5.17
N ASP A 170 5.55 -13.68 5.84
CA ASP A 170 6.62 -12.83 6.35
C ASP A 170 7.22 -11.92 5.27
N LEU A 171 7.39 -10.66 5.64
CA LEU A 171 7.84 -9.62 4.74
C LEU A 171 9.38 -9.58 4.70
N PRO A 172 9.97 -9.22 3.55
CA PRO A 172 11.41 -9.02 3.48
C PRO A 172 11.85 -7.84 4.35
N ARG A 173 13.02 -7.98 5.00
CA ARG A 173 13.57 -7.00 5.96
C ARG A 173 13.68 -5.57 5.41
N ASN A 174 13.94 -5.45 4.10
CA ASN A 174 14.17 -4.18 3.41
C ASN A 174 12.89 -3.56 2.82
N LEU A 175 11.73 -4.17 3.05
CA LEU A 175 10.46 -3.62 2.57
C LEU A 175 10.24 -2.23 3.16
N ASP A 176 9.91 -1.30 2.29
CA ASP A 176 9.72 0.12 2.59
C ASP A 176 8.23 0.49 2.51
N VAL A 177 7.54 -0.05 1.51
CA VAL A 177 6.12 0.21 1.24
C VAL A 177 5.34 -1.09 1.15
N LEU A 178 4.28 -1.20 1.96
CA LEU A 178 3.25 -2.22 1.82
C LEU A 178 1.90 -1.56 1.52
N GLN A 179 1.29 -1.94 0.39
CA GLN A 179 -0.08 -1.57 0.04
C GLN A 179 -0.93 -2.84 0.00
N ALA A 180 -1.96 -2.95 0.81
CA ALA A 180 -2.93 -4.04 0.81
C ALA A 180 -4.32 -3.52 1.19
N SER A 181 -4.73 -2.43 0.55
CA SER A 181 -6.06 -1.83 0.75
C SER A 181 -7.14 -2.62 0.03
N ASN A 182 -8.38 -2.56 0.51
CA ASN A 182 -9.52 -3.31 0.00
C ASN A 182 -9.33 -4.83 0.00
N CYS A 183 -8.44 -5.35 0.87
CA CYS A 183 -8.28 -6.77 1.12
C CYS A 183 -9.33 -7.22 2.15
N THR A 184 -10.58 -7.36 1.70
CA THR A 184 -11.74 -7.50 2.60
C THR A 184 -11.77 -8.77 3.46
N SER A 185 -11.03 -9.81 3.05
CA SER A 185 -10.87 -11.05 3.83
C SER A 185 -9.63 -11.10 4.73
N LEU A 186 -8.78 -10.05 4.74
CA LEU A 186 -7.52 -10.06 5.47
C LEU A 186 -7.79 -10.03 6.98
N GLU A 187 -7.34 -11.06 7.69
CA GLU A 187 -7.58 -11.21 9.14
C GLU A 187 -6.36 -10.78 9.96
N ARG A 188 -5.15 -11.07 9.46
CA ARG A 188 -3.90 -10.86 10.21
C ARG A 188 -2.77 -10.36 9.30
N LEU A 189 -2.03 -9.36 9.77
CA LEU A 189 -0.75 -8.99 9.17
C LEU A 189 0.39 -9.88 9.73
N PRO A 190 1.50 -10.04 8.97
CA PRO A 190 2.73 -10.62 9.49
C PRO A 190 3.33 -9.69 10.56
N ASP A 191 4.34 -10.19 11.29
CA ASP A 191 5.05 -9.35 12.26
C ASP A 191 5.79 -8.21 11.54
N ILE A 192 5.22 -7.01 11.64
CA ILE A 192 5.70 -5.80 10.97
C ILE A 192 7.08 -5.38 11.50
N SER A 193 7.46 -5.80 12.70
CA SER A 193 8.77 -5.48 13.27
C SER A 193 9.93 -6.14 12.52
N LEU A 194 9.67 -7.21 11.76
CA LEU A 194 10.65 -7.87 10.90
C LEU A 194 11.03 -7.01 9.68
N ALA A 195 10.08 -6.22 9.16
CA ALA A 195 10.30 -5.27 8.08
C ALA A 195 10.90 -3.96 8.62
N SER A 196 12.14 -4.05 9.14
CA SER A 196 12.79 -2.96 9.90
C SER A 196 12.93 -1.62 9.16
N ARG A 197 12.78 -1.61 7.83
CA ARG A 197 12.88 -0.41 6.98
C ARG A 197 11.53 0.14 6.51
N MET A 198 10.41 -0.45 6.93
CA MET A 198 9.09 -0.06 6.46
C MET A 198 8.78 1.39 6.85
N ARG A 199 8.46 2.24 5.87
CA ARG A 199 8.07 3.64 6.08
C ARG A 199 6.59 3.89 5.84
N LEU A 200 5.98 3.16 4.91
CA LEU A 200 4.61 3.41 4.47
C LEU A 200 3.78 2.11 4.51
N LEU A 201 2.71 2.12 5.30
CA LEU A 201 1.77 1.01 5.45
C LEU A 201 0.36 1.45 5.07
N TYR A 202 -0.19 0.91 3.99
CA TYR A 202 -1.55 1.20 3.50
C TYR A 202 -2.43 -0.04 3.53
N ILE A 203 -3.27 -0.16 4.56
CA ILE A 203 -4.19 -1.27 4.82
C ILE A 203 -5.60 -0.70 5.01
N ALA A 204 -6.06 0.11 4.05
CA ALA A 204 -7.40 0.68 4.09
C ALA A 204 -8.48 -0.37 3.75
N ASN A 205 -9.67 -0.25 4.32
CA ASN A 205 -10.87 -1.05 4.05
C ASN A 205 -10.66 -2.56 4.19
N CYS A 206 -9.97 -2.97 5.25
CA CYS A 206 -9.82 -4.38 5.64
C CYS A 206 -10.65 -4.64 6.92
N PRO A 207 -11.98 -4.83 6.80
CA PRO A 207 -12.87 -4.90 7.97
C PRO A 207 -12.67 -6.15 8.83
N LYS A 208 -12.13 -7.24 8.26
CA LYS A 208 -11.82 -8.47 9.02
C LYS A 208 -10.49 -8.42 9.77
N LEU A 209 -9.68 -7.37 9.57
CA LEU A 209 -8.37 -7.29 10.17
C LEU A 209 -8.50 -7.11 11.69
N ILE A 210 -7.97 -8.08 12.44
CA ILE A 210 -8.02 -8.10 13.92
C ILE A 210 -6.64 -7.90 14.55
N GLU A 211 -5.56 -8.24 13.85
CA GLU A 211 -4.21 -8.24 14.41
C GLU A 211 -3.17 -7.67 13.45
N ALA A 212 -2.28 -6.84 13.99
CA ALA A 212 -1.07 -6.35 13.33
C ALA A 212 0.15 -6.46 14.27
N PRO A 213 0.74 -7.66 14.41
CA PRO A 213 1.86 -7.89 15.31
C PRO A 213 3.05 -6.99 14.99
N GLY A 214 3.73 -6.48 16.03
CA GLY A 214 4.94 -5.68 15.90
C GLY A 214 4.73 -4.25 15.38
N LEU A 215 3.51 -3.86 15.04
CA LEU A 215 3.20 -2.50 14.57
C LEU A 215 3.52 -1.43 15.64
N ASP A 216 3.26 -1.74 16.91
CA ASP A 216 3.55 -0.90 18.08
C ASP A 216 5.05 -0.82 18.45
N LYS A 217 5.86 -1.73 17.91
CA LYS A 217 7.31 -1.82 18.11
C LYS A 217 8.11 -1.20 16.96
N SER A 218 7.46 -0.95 15.82
CA SER A 218 8.12 -0.38 14.65
C SER A 218 8.50 1.09 14.88
N LYS A 219 9.77 1.41 14.65
CA LYS A 219 10.32 2.77 14.79
C LYS A 219 10.52 3.49 13.46
N SER A 220 10.45 2.76 12.34
CA SER A 220 10.77 3.26 11.00
C SER A 220 9.56 3.75 10.22
N ILE A 221 8.36 3.29 10.61
CA ILE A 221 7.13 3.67 9.92
C ILE A 221 6.93 5.18 10.09
N SER A 222 6.54 5.84 9.00
CA SER A 222 6.25 7.27 8.95
C SER A 222 4.79 7.55 8.64
N HIS A 223 4.10 6.58 8.03
CA HIS A 223 2.71 6.67 7.64
C HIS A 223 2.01 5.33 7.79
N ILE A 224 0.84 5.36 8.43
CA ILE A 224 -0.07 4.23 8.57
C ILE A 224 -1.44 4.70 8.11
N ASP A 225 -2.01 4.00 7.15
CA ASP A 225 -3.37 4.16 6.71
C ASP A 225 -4.14 2.85 6.93
N MET A 226 -5.08 2.88 7.86
CA MET A 226 -5.96 1.76 8.19
C MET A 226 -7.42 2.21 8.24
N GLN A 227 -7.80 3.22 7.45
CA GLN A 227 -9.21 3.64 7.36
C GLN A 227 -10.11 2.42 7.09
N GLY A 228 -11.29 2.34 7.69
CA GLY A 228 -12.20 1.20 7.49
C GLY A 228 -11.78 -0.13 8.15
N CYS A 229 -10.70 -0.18 8.95
CA CYS A 229 -10.30 -1.36 9.73
C CYS A 229 -10.91 -1.37 11.13
N TYR A 230 -12.22 -1.59 11.23
CA TYR A 230 -12.97 -1.42 12.48
C TYR A 230 -12.64 -2.43 13.60
N ASN A 231 -12.08 -3.59 13.27
CA ASN A 231 -11.89 -4.70 14.23
C ASN A 231 -10.52 -4.70 14.96
N ILE A 232 -9.55 -3.87 14.55
CA ILE A 232 -8.18 -3.88 15.11
C ILE A 232 -8.00 -3.01 16.38
N SER A 233 -9.09 -2.83 17.15
CA SER A 233 -9.22 -1.80 18.20
C SER A 233 -8.10 -1.75 19.25
N ASN A 234 -7.57 -2.89 19.72
CA ASN A 234 -6.53 -2.93 20.75
C ASN A 234 -5.18 -2.41 20.25
N THR A 235 -4.76 -2.82 19.05
CA THR A 235 -3.53 -2.33 18.42
C THR A 235 -3.63 -0.83 18.14
N LEU A 236 -4.80 -0.35 17.71
CA LEU A 236 -5.04 1.07 17.45
C LEU A 236 -4.89 1.93 18.71
N LYS A 237 -5.45 1.48 19.84
CA LYS A 237 -5.33 2.20 21.11
C LYS A 237 -3.88 2.42 21.52
N ASN A 238 -3.02 1.41 21.36
CA ASN A 238 -1.60 1.52 21.72
C ASN A 238 -0.83 2.49 20.83
N ILE A 239 -1.18 2.54 19.53
CA ILE A 239 -0.51 3.41 18.56
C ILE A 239 -0.91 4.88 18.75
N ILE A 240 -2.19 5.14 19.05
CA ILE A 240 -2.72 6.49 19.31
C ILE A 240 -1.97 7.17 20.48
N HIS A 241 -1.67 6.43 21.54
CA HIS A 241 -1.01 6.99 22.74
C HIS A 241 0.45 7.37 22.51
N LYS A 242 1.17 6.67 21.64
CA LYS A 242 2.62 6.89 21.46
C LYS A 242 2.98 8.16 20.69
N GLY A 243 2.01 8.85 20.08
CA GLY A 243 2.25 10.11 19.37
C GLY A 243 3.29 10.03 18.24
N CYS A 244 3.71 8.84 17.85
CA CYS A 244 4.62 8.64 16.74
C CYS A 244 3.83 8.84 15.44
N PHE A 245 4.54 9.25 14.39
CA PHE A 245 4.10 9.24 12.99
C PHE A 245 3.45 10.56 12.49
N PRO A 246 4.04 11.19 11.45
CA PRO A 246 3.45 12.35 10.77
C PRO A 246 2.23 12.02 9.88
N GLY A 247 1.56 10.89 10.10
CA GLY A 247 0.30 10.56 9.44
C GLY A 247 -0.21 9.17 9.79
N LEU A 248 -1.07 9.10 10.79
CA LEU A 248 -1.83 7.93 11.18
C LEU A 248 -3.30 8.16 10.78
N VAL A 249 -3.88 7.28 9.97
CA VAL A 249 -5.30 7.33 9.57
C VAL A 249 -5.99 6.07 10.08
N LEU A 250 -7.00 6.24 10.92
CA LEU A 250 -7.73 5.18 11.60
C LEU A 250 -9.24 5.36 11.45
N PRO A 251 -10.04 4.29 11.57
CA PRO A 251 -11.48 4.45 11.72
C PRO A 251 -11.80 5.17 13.03
N GLY A 252 -12.72 6.12 13.00
CA GLY A 252 -13.15 6.81 14.21
C GLY A 252 -13.93 8.09 13.95
N ASN A 253 -14.93 8.34 14.77
CA ASN A 253 -15.83 9.50 14.69
C ASN A 253 -15.69 10.47 15.88
N GLU A 254 -14.84 10.15 16.85
CA GLU A 254 -14.63 10.92 18.07
C GLU A 254 -13.15 11.17 18.31
N ILE A 255 -12.84 12.35 18.86
CA ILE A 255 -11.49 12.68 19.31
C ILE A 255 -11.20 11.93 20.62
N PRO A 256 -10.11 11.13 20.71
CA PRO A 256 -9.79 10.36 21.91
C PRO A 256 -9.76 11.20 23.19
N ALA A 257 -10.10 10.56 24.31
CA ALA A 257 -10.20 11.24 25.62
C ALA A 257 -8.91 11.96 26.04
N LEU A 258 -7.74 11.45 25.63
CA LEU A 258 -6.44 12.01 25.96
C LEU A 258 -6.18 13.42 25.38
N PHE A 259 -6.92 13.88 24.38
CA PHE A 259 -6.73 15.21 23.81
C PHE A 259 -7.39 16.27 24.71
N ASN A 260 -6.57 17.16 25.27
CA ASN A 260 -7.01 18.14 26.29
C ASN A 260 -7.80 19.29 25.67
N TYR A 261 -7.45 19.69 24.45
CA TYR A 261 -8.16 20.74 23.72
C TYR A 261 -8.98 20.10 22.62
N LYS A 262 -10.27 20.42 22.55
CA LYS A 262 -11.18 19.89 21.53
C LYS A 262 -12.09 20.99 21.02
N ASN A 263 -12.40 20.96 19.73
CA ASN A 263 -13.42 21.82 19.15
C ASN A 263 -14.16 21.09 18.01
N GLU A 264 -15.39 21.52 17.77
CA GLU A 264 -16.12 21.17 16.55
C GLU A 264 -15.59 22.02 15.39
N GLY A 265 -15.43 21.39 14.23
CA GLY A 265 -14.90 22.00 13.02
C GLY A 265 -13.38 21.97 12.89
N ALA A 266 -12.89 22.77 11.94
CA ALA A 266 -11.51 22.76 11.47
C ALA A 266 -10.55 23.68 12.24
N THR A 267 -11.09 24.58 13.07
CA THR A 267 -10.31 25.60 13.79
C THR A 267 -10.42 25.35 15.27
N ILE A 268 -9.32 25.50 16.01
CA ILE A 268 -9.30 25.45 17.46
C ILE A 268 -8.36 26.53 18.00
N SER A 269 -8.84 27.30 18.97
CA SER A 269 -8.06 28.34 19.64
C SER A 269 -7.96 28.00 21.13
N PHE A 270 -6.76 28.07 21.68
CA PHE A 270 -6.49 27.68 23.06
C PHE A 270 -5.28 28.42 23.61
N LYS A 271 -5.24 28.53 24.93
CA LYS A 271 -4.09 29.06 25.66
C LYS A 271 -3.27 27.92 26.23
N LEU A 272 -1.96 27.95 26.01
CA LEU A 272 -1.04 26.98 26.60
C LEU A 272 -0.94 27.18 28.11
N PRO A 273 -0.86 26.11 28.91
CA PRO A 273 -0.75 26.22 30.35
C PRO A 273 0.66 26.68 30.74
N GLU A 274 0.84 26.98 32.02
CA GLU A 274 2.16 27.04 32.62
C GLU A 274 2.85 25.66 32.54
N PHE A 275 4.14 25.65 32.19
CA PHE A 275 4.85 24.39 31.93
C PHE A 275 5.55 23.81 33.18
N ASP A 276 5.65 24.57 34.27
CA ASP A 276 6.27 24.15 35.53
C ASP A 276 7.68 23.54 35.36
N GLY A 277 8.49 24.14 34.49
CA GLY A 277 9.84 23.66 34.18
C GLY A 277 9.91 22.47 33.22
N ARG A 278 8.78 22.01 32.69
CA ARG A 278 8.73 21.00 31.61
C ARG A 278 9.04 21.61 30.25
N ILE A 279 9.67 20.82 29.39
CA ILE A 279 10.03 21.23 28.03
C ILE A 279 9.01 20.64 27.06
N LEU A 280 8.26 21.51 26.37
CA LEU A 280 7.33 21.10 25.33
C LEU A 280 8.12 20.61 24.11
N SER A 281 8.01 19.32 23.79
CA SER A 281 8.67 18.70 22.64
C SER A 281 7.86 18.86 21.34
N GLY A 282 6.54 18.92 21.46
CA GLY A 282 5.62 19.06 20.32
C GLY A 282 4.15 19.06 20.72
N ILE A 283 3.29 19.01 19.70
CA ILE A 283 1.85 18.81 19.87
C ILE A 283 1.36 17.69 18.96
N ASN A 284 0.48 16.83 19.47
CA ASN A 284 -0.26 15.88 18.66
C ASN A 284 -1.57 16.53 18.24
N VAL A 285 -1.83 16.52 16.94
CA VAL A 285 -3.08 16.99 16.36
C VAL A 285 -3.88 15.77 15.94
N CYS A 286 -5.16 15.77 16.28
CA CYS A 286 -6.10 14.75 15.89
C CYS A 286 -7.31 15.40 15.24
N ILE A 287 -7.77 14.87 14.12
CA ILE A 287 -8.93 15.38 13.40
C ILE A 287 -9.88 14.24 13.08
N VAL A 288 -11.17 14.50 13.20
CA VAL A 288 -12.21 13.65 12.63
C VAL A 288 -12.61 14.27 11.30
N CYS A 289 -12.52 13.50 10.23
CA CYS A 289 -12.82 13.99 8.89
C CYS A 289 -13.52 12.94 8.04
N SER A 290 -14.32 13.41 7.08
CA SER A 290 -15.06 12.58 6.13
C SER A 290 -14.88 13.10 4.71
N SER A 291 -14.91 12.20 3.72
CA SER A 291 -14.84 12.53 2.30
C SER A 291 -16.21 12.40 1.64
N HIS A 292 -16.55 13.33 0.75
CA HIS A 292 -17.76 13.25 -0.10
C HIS A 292 -17.46 12.82 -1.54
N LEU A 293 -16.25 12.37 -1.83
CA LEU A 293 -15.84 12.03 -3.19
C LEU A 293 -16.28 10.63 -3.64
N GLU A 294 -16.67 10.53 -4.90
CA GLU A 294 -16.88 9.27 -5.61
C GLU A 294 -15.56 8.64 -6.13
N LYS A 295 -14.46 9.41 -6.19
CA LYS A 295 -13.16 8.98 -6.74
C LYS A 295 -12.05 8.99 -5.70
N LYS A 296 -11.12 8.02 -5.79
CA LYS A 296 -9.90 7.94 -4.97
C LYS A 296 -9.01 9.14 -5.30
N GLU A 297 -8.77 10.00 -4.32
CA GLU A 297 -7.86 11.14 -4.45
C GLU A 297 -6.79 11.09 -3.38
N THR A 298 -5.55 11.41 -3.78
CA THR A 298 -4.47 11.62 -2.83
C THR A 298 -4.46 13.09 -2.43
N LYS A 299 -4.64 13.39 -1.14
CA LYS A 299 -4.64 14.76 -0.61
C LYS A 299 -3.61 14.91 0.49
N ARG A 300 -3.18 16.15 0.74
CA ARG A 300 -2.35 16.49 1.89
C ARG A 300 -3.17 17.32 2.85
N ILE A 301 -3.11 17.00 4.12
CA ILE A 301 -3.67 17.84 5.18
C ILE A 301 -2.65 18.96 5.39
N ARG A 302 -3.13 20.20 5.38
CA ARG A 302 -2.35 21.38 5.71
C ARG A 302 -2.83 21.91 7.05
N ILE A 303 -1.91 22.11 7.99
CA ILE A 303 -2.21 22.66 9.31
C ILE A 303 -1.49 23.98 9.43
N ASN A 304 -2.23 25.04 9.71
CA ASN A 304 -1.65 26.31 10.12
C ASN A 304 -1.71 26.41 11.62
N LEU A 305 -0.61 26.83 12.22
CA LEU A 305 -0.54 27.17 13.62
C LEU A 305 -0.10 28.63 13.73
N THR A 306 -0.97 29.46 14.30
CA THR A 306 -0.74 30.87 14.58
C THR A 306 -0.52 31.04 16.08
N ASN A 307 0.55 31.72 16.45
CA ASN A 307 0.81 32.16 17.81
C ASN A 307 0.55 33.66 17.89
N HIS A 308 -0.53 34.05 18.57
CA HIS A 308 -0.96 35.44 18.68
C HIS A 308 -0.07 36.25 19.64
N THR A 309 0.45 35.61 20.69
CA THR A 309 1.37 36.25 21.66
C THR A 309 2.67 36.70 21.00
N LYS A 310 3.22 35.87 20.11
CA LYS A 310 4.51 36.11 19.43
C LYS A 310 4.36 36.62 18.00
N GLY A 311 3.14 36.68 17.46
CA GLY A 311 2.82 37.26 16.16
C GLY A 311 3.38 36.51 14.95
N PHE A 312 3.42 35.17 14.98
CA PHE A 312 3.86 34.36 13.83
C PHE A 312 2.86 33.26 13.47
N THR A 313 2.88 32.85 12.20
CA THR A 313 2.11 31.71 11.69
C THR A 313 3.05 30.76 10.95
N ASN A 314 2.98 29.49 11.30
CA ASN A 314 3.70 28.41 10.63
C ASN A 314 2.71 27.46 9.97
N THR A 315 3.12 26.92 8.82
CA THR A 315 2.34 25.90 8.10
C THR A 315 3.07 24.57 8.13
N PHE A 316 2.33 23.52 8.48
CA PHE A 316 2.72 22.13 8.31
C PHE A 316 1.90 21.48 7.19
N GLN A 317 2.51 20.57 6.46
CA GLN A 317 1.83 19.80 5.43
C GLN A 317 2.20 18.31 5.56
N THR A 318 1.19 17.45 5.57
CA THR A 318 1.39 16.00 5.73
C THR A 318 1.93 15.36 4.46
N VAL A 319 2.39 14.11 4.60
CA VAL A 319 2.50 13.18 3.48
C VAL A 319 1.13 13.02 2.82
N ALA A 320 1.13 12.72 1.53
CA ALA A 320 -0.08 12.55 0.76
C ALA A 320 -0.86 11.32 1.28
N ILE A 321 -2.09 11.53 1.72
CA ILE A 321 -3.01 10.53 2.25
C ILE A 321 -3.92 10.10 1.10
N ASN A 322 -4.03 8.79 0.89
CA ASN A 322 -4.98 8.24 -0.06
C ASN A 322 -6.35 8.17 0.60
N LEU A 323 -7.22 9.11 0.28
CA LEU A 323 -8.57 9.08 0.79
C LEU A 323 -9.37 8.10 -0.08
N VAL A 324 -9.68 6.94 0.48
CA VAL A 324 -10.52 5.95 -0.20
C VAL A 324 -11.98 6.29 0.05
N LYS A 325 -12.82 6.01 -0.95
CA LYS A 325 -14.28 6.13 -0.94
C LYS A 325 -14.85 5.60 0.38
N SER A 326 -15.22 6.51 1.27
CA SER A 326 -15.93 6.21 2.49
C SER A 326 -16.59 7.51 2.94
N CYS A 327 -17.93 7.53 2.94
CA CYS A 327 -18.72 8.59 3.56
C CYS A 327 -18.66 8.50 5.10
N GLU A 328 -17.79 7.64 5.65
CA GLU A 328 -17.64 7.41 7.07
C GLU A 328 -16.55 8.32 7.64
N ASP A 329 -16.60 8.48 8.95
CA ASP A 329 -15.66 9.32 9.68
C ASP A 329 -14.37 8.55 9.95
N HIS A 330 -13.26 9.23 9.67
CA HIS A 330 -11.92 8.74 9.92
C HIS A 330 -11.16 9.72 10.81
N LEU A 331 -10.35 9.13 11.69
CA LEU A 331 -9.41 9.84 12.52
C LEU A 331 -8.10 10.01 11.75
N TRP A 332 -7.62 11.23 11.62
CA TRP A 332 -6.22 11.47 11.30
C TRP A 332 -5.49 11.99 12.54
N GLN A 333 -4.30 11.46 12.81
CA GLN A 333 -3.42 11.92 13.87
C GLN A 333 -2.02 12.19 13.30
N GLY A 334 -1.40 13.28 13.77
CA GLY A 334 -0.02 13.61 13.43
C GLY A 334 0.66 14.41 14.52
N HIS A 335 1.98 14.23 14.62
CA HIS A 335 2.83 14.96 15.54
C HIS A 335 3.51 16.16 14.88
N LEU A 336 3.46 17.30 15.58
CA LEU A 336 4.06 18.57 15.17
C LEU A 336 5.16 18.94 16.16
N SER A 337 6.43 18.86 15.74
CA SER A 337 7.57 19.14 16.63
C SER A 337 7.66 20.62 17.00
N ASN A 338 7.83 20.90 18.28
CA ASN A 338 8.00 22.25 18.81
C ASN A 338 9.34 22.90 18.37
N LYS A 339 10.28 22.12 17.80
CA LYS A 339 11.49 22.66 17.17
C LYS A 339 11.16 23.65 16.03
N VAL A 340 10.01 23.47 15.38
CA VAL A 340 9.52 24.33 14.30
C VAL A 340 8.74 25.52 14.86
N PHE A 341 7.84 25.27 15.82
CA PHE A 341 6.87 26.26 16.28
C PHE A 341 7.35 27.13 17.44
N LYS A 342 8.32 26.69 18.25
CA LYS A 342 8.89 27.45 19.38
C LYS A 342 7.83 28.03 20.33
N LEU A 343 6.81 27.23 20.62
CA LEU A 343 5.73 27.54 21.56
C LEU A 343 6.29 27.55 23.00
N GLY A 344 5.80 28.49 23.78
CA GLY A 344 6.11 28.69 25.19
C GLY A 344 4.86 28.64 26.06
N SER A 345 5.06 28.64 27.38
CA SER A 345 3.97 28.70 28.36
C SER A 345 3.13 29.95 28.14
N GLU A 346 1.83 29.86 28.39
CA GLU A 346 0.87 30.97 28.31
C GLU A 346 0.70 31.61 26.91
N ASP A 347 1.32 31.05 25.86
CA ASP A 347 1.09 31.51 24.49
C ASP A 347 -0.38 31.24 24.07
N GLU A 348 -0.98 32.23 23.39
CA GLU A 348 -2.29 32.11 22.76
C GLU A 348 -2.12 31.56 21.34
N VAL A 349 -2.68 30.37 21.09
CA VAL A 349 -2.46 29.61 19.87
C VAL A 349 -3.79 29.33 19.17
N GLU A 350 -3.81 29.55 17.86
CA GLU A 350 -4.87 29.13 16.96
C GLU A 350 -4.32 28.09 15.97
N LEU A 351 -5.04 26.98 15.82
CA LEU A 351 -4.73 25.93 14.87
C LEU A 351 -5.88 25.78 13.88
N ILE A 352 -5.57 25.89 12.58
CA ILE A 352 -6.53 25.75 11.49
C ILE A 352 -6.11 24.60 10.59
N VAL A 353 -7.02 23.64 10.40
CA VAL A 353 -6.84 22.47 9.55
C VAL A 353 -7.49 22.72 8.18
N PHE A 354 -6.72 22.51 7.12
CA PHE A 354 -7.19 22.59 5.73
C PHE A 354 -7.04 21.22 5.08
N CYS A 355 -8.16 20.64 4.64
CA CYS A 355 -8.19 19.33 4.00
C CYS A 355 -8.62 19.40 2.52
N GLY A 356 -8.26 20.48 1.83
CA GLY A 356 -8.73 20.74 0.46
C GLY A 356 -10.25 20.94 0.38
N ASN A 357 -10.81 20.94 -0.83
CA ASN A 357 -12.23 21.28 -1.05
C ASN A 357 -13.19 20.09 -0.87
N THR A 358 -12.66 18.91 -0.58
CA THR A 358 -13.38 17.64 -0.73
C THR A 358 -13.56 16.86 0.57
N MET A 359 -12.81 17.26 1.61
CA MET A 359 -12.89 16.70 2.95
C MET A 359 -13.52 17.72 3.88
N ILE A 360 -14.40 17.25 4.75
CA ILE A 360 -14.95 18.04 5.84
C ILE A 360 -14.23 17.64 7.12
N VAL A 361 -13.64 18.62 7.80
CA VAL A 361 -13.14 18.45 9.17
C VAL A 361 -14.30 18.69 10.12
N LYS A 362 -14.72 17.63 10.81
CA LYS A 362 -15.84 17.66 11.75
C LYS A 362 -15.39 18.03 13.15
N LYS A 363 -14.23 17.54 13.59
CA LYS A 363 -13.69 17.79 14.93
C LYS A 363 -12.19 17.93 14.87
N THR A 364 -11.64 18.74 15.76
CA THR A 364 -10.20 18.93 15.93
C THR A 364 -9.84 18.80 17.40
N GLY A 365 -8.75 18.08 17.68
CA GLY A 365 -8.20 17.85 19.01
C GLY A 365 -6.71 18.13 19.05
N VAL A 366 -6.24 18.69 20.17
CA VAL A 366 -4.81 18.93 20.43
C VAL A 366 -4.40 18.35 21.77
N TYR A 367 -3.26 17.65 21.76
CA TYR A 367 -2.59 17.13 22.93
C TYR A 367 -1.15 17.65 22.98
N LEU A 368 -0.72 18.11 24.14
CA LEU A 368 0.62 18.65 24.34
C LEU A 368 1.57 17.50 24.70
N VAL A 369 2.74 17.46 24.07
CA VAL A 369 3.77 16.45 24.31
C VAL A 369 4.97 17.11 24.95
N PHE A 370 5.39 16.63 26.12
CA PHE A 370 6.59 17.10 26.81
C PHE A 370 7.71 16.06 26.69
N GLU A 371 8.98 16.49 26.75
CA GLU A 371 10.13 15.57 26.60
C GLU A 371 10.14 14.41 27.61
N GLN A 372 9.54 14.61 28.79
CA GLN A 372 9.42 13.59 29.83
C GLN A 372 8.42 12.47 29.46
N ASP A 373 7.48 12.75 28.55
CA ASP A 373 6.49 11.77 28.07
C ASP A 373 7.09 10.85 26.98
N GLU A 374 8.17 11.28 26.30
CA GLU A 374 8.82 10.54 25.20
C GLU A 374 9.73 9.40 25.68
N ALA A 375 10.03 9.32 26.98
CA ALA A 375 10.94 8.33 27.57
C ALA A 375 10.27 6.99 27.98
N SER A 376 8.98 6.79 27.64
CA SER A 376 8.15 5.66 28.11
C SER A 376 7.98 4.53 27.10
#